data_AF-A0A9E7FQN4-F1
#
_entry.id   AF-A0A9E7FQN4-F1
#
_cell.length_a   1.000
_cell.length_b   1.000
_cell.length_c   1.000
_cell.angle_alpha   90.00
_cell.angle_beta   90.00
_cell.angle_gamma   90.00
#
_symmetry.space_group_name_H-M   'P 1'
#
loop_
_entity.id
_entity.type
_entity.pdbx_description
1 polymer ?
#
loop_
_entity_poly.entity_id
_entity_poly.type
_entity_poly.pdbx_seq_one_letter_code
_entity_poly.pdbx_strand_id
1 'polypeptide(L)'
;MQLAVYFCTGDLRGREDEWAHYGLSIPLYTHFTSPLRRYPDIVVHRTLAAVVEAEEAYAEKRQSCAASDGIGNRCFTGLYFDEEAAESEEGREALVCAAVRYGVPASEVVSEVAAYCNERKRAGKHVEQSAENVYLCALLKNKEVMFSDARVLRVGSTFMTIERRIYFGEVEGLTVEWIRTTGTLVLDTLKTKPLREVIFLRSAV
;
A
#
# COMPACT_ATOMS: atom_id res chain seq x y z
N MET A 1 5.77 6.00 -8.03
CA MET A 1 4.56 6.25 -7.21
C MET A 1 4.94 6.19 -5.74
N GLN A 2 4.35 7.04 -4.91
CA GLN A 2 4.54 6.98 -3.45
C GLN A 2 3.79 5.79 -2.86
N LEU A 3 4.28 5.25 -1.74
CA LEU A 3 3.64 4.13 -1.05
C LEU A 3 2.44 4.62 -0.24
N ALA A 4 1.32 3.91 -0.31
CA ALA A 4 0.17 4.16 0.57
C ALA A 4 0.54 3.88 2.04
N VAL A 5 0.20 4.83 2.90
CA VAL A 5 0.51 4.85 4.33
C VAL A 5 -0.77 4.91 5.17
N TYR A 6 -0.76 4.24 6.32
CA TYR A 6 -1.73 4.50 7.38
C TYR A 6 -1.36 5.79 8.10
N PHE A 7 -2.36 6.54 8.56
CA PHE A 7 -2.18 7.74 9.37
C PHE A 7 -3.36 7.88 10.34
N CYS A 8 -3.17 8.66 11.41
CA CYS A 8 -4.25 9.06 12.30
C CYS A 8 -4.89 10.35 11.75
N THR A 9 -6.22 10.41 11.70
CA THR A 9 -6.94 11.62 11.25
C THR A 9 -6.70 12.80 12.20
N GLY A 10 -6.46 12.54 13.48
CA GLY A 10 -6.14 13.57 14.48
C GLY A 10 -4.84 14.34 14.18
N ASP A 11 -3.84 13.69 13.59
CA ASP A 11 -2.57 14.33 13.22
C ASP A 11 -2.70 15.24 11.99
N LEU A 12 -3.71 15.00 11.15
CA LEU A 12 -3.91 15.68 9.87
C LEU A 12 -5.10 16.66 9.91
N ARG A 13 -5.49 17.12 11.10
CA ARG A 13 -6.53 18.16 11.23
C ARG A 13 -6.16 19.39 10.40
N GLY A 14 -7.09 19.82 9.54
CA GLY A 14 -6.88 20.94 8.61
C GLY A 14 -6.15 20.59 7.31
N ARG A 15 -5.87 19.30 7.04
CA ARG A 15 -5.29 18.81 5.77
C ARG A 15 -6.08 17.65 5.18
N GLU A 16 -7.40 17.77 5.16
CA GLU A 16 -8.33 16.73 4.69
C GLU A 16 -8.12 16.36 3.21
N ASP A 17 -7.64 17.31 2.41
CA ASP A 17 -7.28 17.10 1.00
C ASP A 17 -6.22 16.00 0.82
N GLU A 18 -5.41 15.72 1.84
CA GLU A 18 -4.37 14.69 1.82
C GLU A 18 -4.88 13.28 2.14
N TRP A 19 -6.15 13.13 2.55
CA TRP A 19 -6.70 11.83 2.96
C TRP A 19 -7.04 10.93 1.75
N ALA A 20 -7.11 11.52 0.56
CA ALA A 20 -7.50 10.85 -0.66
C ALA A 20 -6.52 9.73 -1.07
N HIS A 21 -7.08 8.57 -1.43
CA HIS A 21 -6.30 7.45 -1.94
C HIS A 21 -6.11 7.58 -3.45
N TYR A 22 -4.99 8.19 -3.87
CA TYR A 22 -4.67 8.45 -5.29
C TYR A 22 -4.88 7.24 -6.21
N GLY A 23 -4.38 6.06 -5.83
CA GLY A 23 -4.50 4.85 -6.67
C GLY A 23 -5.91 4.25 -6.78
N LEU A 24 -6.85 4.69 -5.93
CA LEU A 24 -8.24 4.23 -5.92
C LEU A 24 -9.23 5.34 -6.31
N SER A 25 -8.76 6.59 -6.46
CA SER A 25 -9.60 7.75 -6.77
C SER A 25 -10.77 7.97 -5.80
N ILE A 26 -10.56 7.70 -4.51
CA ILE A 26 -11.56 7.88 -3.45
C ILE A 26 -11.04 8.82 -2.34
N PRO A 27 -11.91 9.65 -1.73
CA PRO A 27 -11.51 10.64 -0.75
C PRO A 27 -11.12 10.04 0.62
N LEU A 28 -11.75 8.94 1.01
CA LEU A 28 -11.51 8.26 2.28
C LEU A 28 -11.31 6.77 2.04
N TYR A 29 -10.35 6.18 2.73
CA TYR A 29 -10.12 4.75 2.68
C TYR A 29 -9.49 4.23 3.96
N THR A 30 -9.92 3.05 4.40
CA THR A 30 -9.28 2.32 5.49
C THR A 30 -9.35 0.81 5.23
N HIS A 31 -8.49 0.05 5.90
CA HIS A 31 -8.57 -1.41 5.86
C HIS A 31 -9.46 -1.95 6.98
N PHE A 32 -10.33 -2.89 6.63
CA PHE A 32 -11.30 -3.48 7.55
C PHE A 32 -11.46 -5.00 7.38
N THR A 33 -11.32 -5.51 6.16
CA THR A 33 -11.77 -6.86 5.77
C THR A 33 -10.86 -8.02 6.18
N SER A 34 -9.76 -7.79 6.89
CA SER A 34 -8.77 -8.84 7.20
C SER A 34 -8.10 -8.67 8.59
N PRO A 35 -8.87 -8.58 9.69
CA PRO A 35 -8.33 -8.39 11.04
C PRO A 35 -7.38 -9.50 11.51
N LEU A 36 -7.52 -10.73 10.98
CA LEU A 36 -6.63 -11.84 11.32
C LEU A 36 -5.18 -11.65 10.86
N ARG A 37 -4.95 -10.84 9.82
CA ARG A 37 -3.63 -10.70 9.17
C ARG A 37 -3.14 -9.26 9.05
N ARG A 38 -3.93 -8.28 9.51
CA ARG A 38 -3.60 -6.86 9.51
C ARG A 38 -4.05 -6.24 10.83
N TYR A 39 -3.08 -5.75 11.59
CA TYR A 39 -3.36 -5.06 12.86
C TYR A 39 -4.18 -3.76 12.70
N PRO A 40 -3.99 -2.93 11.65
CA PRO A 40 -4.82 -1.74 11.43
C PRO A 40 -6.32 -2.05 11.38
N ASP A 41 -6.70 -3.17 10.75
CA ASP A 41 -8.09 -3.61 10.71
C ASP A 41 -8.63 -3.85 12.14
N ILE A 42 -7.85 -4.41 13.07
CA ILE A 42 -8.26 -4.61 14.47
C ILE A 42 -8.60 -3.27 15.14
N VAL A 43 -7.79 -2.24 14.91
CA VAL A 43 -8.06 -0.89 15.44
C VAL A 43 -9.38 -0.36 14.87
N VAL A 44 -9.59 -0.47 13.56
CA VAL A 44 -10.83 -0.05 12.90
C VAL A 44 -12.05 -0.84 13.42
N HIS A 45 -11.92 -2.15 13.64
CA HIS A 45 -12.98 -2.98 14.21
C HIS A 45 -13.36 -2.53 15.62
N ARG A 46 -12.37 -2.19 16.47
CA ARG A 46 -12.62 -1.63 17.81
C ARG A 46 -13.30 -0.27 17.73
N THR A 47 -12.82 0.61 16.86
CA THR A 47 -13.41 1.95 16.66
C THR A 47 -14.85 1.84 16.18
N LEU A 48 -15.13 0.97 15.21
CA LEU A 48 -16.49 0.77 14.70
C LEU A 48 -17.43 0.25 15.79
N ALA A 49 -17.00 -0.74 16.57
CA ALA A 49 -17.80 -1.26 17.69
C ALA A 49 -18.08 -0.18 18.76
N ALA A 50 -17.08 0.65 19.08
CA ALA A 50 -17.25 1.74 20.02
C ALA A 50 -18.24 2.81 19.52
N VAL A 51 -18.19 3.15 18.23
CA VAL A 51 -19.10 4.15 17.64
C VAL A 51 -20.53 3.62 17.63
N VAL A 52 -20.76 2.36 17.25
CA VAL A 52 -22.10 1.76 17.26
C VAL A 52 -22.70 1.73 18.67
N GLU A 53 -21.92 1.36 19.69
CA GLU A 53 -22.41 1.36 21.08
C GLU A 53 -22.66 2.79 21.61
N ALA A 54 -21.79 3.74 21.27
CA ALA A 54 -21.96 5.14 21.67
C ALA A 54 -23.23 5.75 21.06
N GLU A 55 -23.53 5.43 19.80
CA GLU A 55 -24.76 5.84 19.12
C GLU A 55 -26.01 5.28 19.82
N GLU A 56 -26.01 4.00 20.16
CA GLU A 56 -27.11 3.36 20.91
C GLU A 56 -27.33 4.04 22.28
N ALA A 57 -26.26 4.25 23.03
CA ALA A 57 -26.31 4.91 24.33
C ALA A 57 -26.80 6.38 24.25
N TYR A 58 -26.40 7.10 23.20
CA TYR A 58 -26.84 8.46 22.93
C TYR A 58 -28.35 8.51 22.60
N ALA A 59 -28.82 7.57 21.76
CA ALA A 59 -30.23 7.48 21.38
C ALA A 59 -31.14 7.18 22.58
N GLU A 60 -30.74 6.27 23.47
CA GLU A 60 -31.49 5.94 24.70
C GLU A 60 -31.64 7.15 25.63
N LYS A 61 -30.58 7.93 25.83
CA LYS A 61 -30.61 9.17 26.64
C LYS A 61 -31.53 10.24 26.03
N ARG A 62 -31.75 10.22 24.72
CA ARG A 62 -32.61 11.20 24.02
C ARG A 62 -34.09 10.77 24.01
N GLN A 63 -34.36 9.46 23.92
CA GLN A 63 -35.72 8.91 23.98
C GLN A 63 -36.34 8.98 25.37
N SER A 64 -35.55 8.98 26.44
CA SER A 64 -36.05 9.26 27.80
C SER A 64 -36.60 10.69 27.96
N CYS A 65 -36.24 11.61 27.06
CA CYS A 65 -36.73 13.00 27.02
C CYS A 65 -37.84 13.24 25.97
N ALA A 66 -38.02 12.35 24.98
CA ALA A 66 -39.00 12.49 23.91
C ALA A 66 -39.86 11.21 23.79
N ALA A 67 -41.04 11.23 24.39
CA ALA A 67 -42.02 10.16 24.23
C ALA A 67 -42.62 10.18 22.80
N SER A 68 -42.50 9.03 22.13
CA SER A 68 -43.15 8.58 20.89
C SER A 68 -43.03 9.46 19.65
N ASP A 69 -42.28 8.97 18.63
CA ASP A 69 -42.91 8.72 17.33
C ASP A 69 -42.08 7.79 16.43
N GLY A 70 -42.77 6.88 15.74
CA GLY A 70 -42.33 6.26 14.48
C GLY A 70 -41.26 5.16 14.53
N ILE A 71 -41.68 3.94 14.17
CA ILE A 71 -40.80 2.86 13.66
C ILE A 71 -40.22 3.32 12.31
N GLY A 72 -39.19 4.16 12.36
CA GLY A 72 -38.39 4.57 11.20
C GLY A 72 -37.26 3.56 10.96
N ASN A 73 -37.11 3.12 9.70
CA ASN A 73 -36.07 2.22 9.19
C ASN A 73 -34.77 2.21 10.02
N ARG A 74 -34.56 1.12 10.77
CA ARG A 74 -33.28 0.81 11.43
C ARG A 74 -32.27 0.35 10.37
N CYS A 75 -31.66 1.31 9.67
CA CYS A 75 -30.44 1.05 8.92
C CYS A 75 -29.31 0.67 9.89
N PHE A 76 -28.33 -0.10 9.44
CA PHE A 76 -27.21 -0.63 10.25
C PHE A 76 -26.30 0.46 10.89
N THR A 77 -26.56 1.74 10.62
CA THR A 77 -25.85 2.93 11.13
C THR A 77 -26.87 4.07 11.30
N GLY A 78 -27.70 4.08 12.34
CA GLY A 78 -28.74 5.11 12.48
C GLY A 78 -28.19 6.52 12.21
N LEU A 79 -28.80 7.24 11.26
CA LEU A 79 -28.37 8.57 10.81
C LEU A 79 -28.69 9.67 11.86
N TYR A 80 -28.47 9.39 13.14
CA TYR A 80 -28.74 10.29 14.28
C TYR A 80 -27.47 10.72 15.02
N PHE A 81 -26.31 10.22 14.61
CA PHE A 81 -25.01 10.60 15.17
C PHE A 81 -24.23 11.42 14.13
N ASP A 82 -24.67 12.66 13.94
CA ASP A 82 -23.97 13.64 13.11
C ASP A 82 -22.81 14.30 13.88
N GLU A 83 -22.07 15.17 13.20
CA GLU A 83 -20.94 15.89 13.79
C GLU A 83 -21.36 16.70 15.02
N GLU A 84 -22.55 17.34 14.98
CA GLU A 84 -23.10 18.09 16.11
C GLU A 84 -23.42 17.18 17.31
N ALA A 85 -24.03 16.02 17.08
CA ALA A 85 -24.29 15.03 18.10
C ALA A 85 -23.00 14.45 18.69
N ALA A 86 -21.99 14.17 17.86
CA ALA A 86 -20.69 13.69 18.32
C ALA A 86 -19.92 14.74 19.14
N GLU A 87 -20.12 16.02 18.85
CA GLU A 87 -19.51 17.13 19.59
C GLU A 87 -20.28 17.54 20.86
N SER A 88 -21.55 17.18 20.98
CA SER A 88 -22.34 17.39 22.19
C SER A 88 -21.70 16.73 23.42
N GLU A 89 -21.94 17.28 24.62
CA GLU A 89 -21.37 16.74 25.86
C GLU A 89 -21.80 15.28 26.07
N GLU A 90 -23.07 14.97 25.82
CA GLU A 90 -23.61 13.63 25.95
C GLU A 90 -23.00 12.65 24.93
N GLY A 91 -22.78 13.11 23.69
CA GLY A 91 -22.14 12.31 22.64
C GLY A 91 -20.66 12.06 22.91
N ARG A 92 -19.93 13.07 23.38
CA ARG A 92 -18.53 12.94 23.80
C ARG A 92 -18.38 11.97 24.96
N GLU A 93 -19.25 12.06 25.97
CA GLU A 93 -19.26 11.14 27.10
C GLU A 93 -19.51 9.69 26.63
N ALA A 94 -20.52 9.48 25.79
CA ALA A 94 -20.83 8.15 25.25
C ALA A 94 -19.67 7.57 24.44
N LEU A 95 -19.04 8.37 23.57
CA LEU A 95 -17.87 7.97 22.78
C LEU A 95 -16.67 7.61 23.67
N VAL A 96 -16.39 8.41 24.71
CA VAL A 96 -15.28 8.14 25.63
C VAL A 96 -15.53 6.85 26.42
N CYS A 97 -16.73 6.65 26.95
CA CYS A 97 -17.09 5.42 27.65
C CYS A 97 -16.97 4.18 26.76
N ALA A 98 -17.48 4.23 25.54
CA ALA A 98 -17.39 3.14 24.57
C ALA A 98 -15.94 2.89 24.13
N ALA A 99 -15.17 3.95 23.87
CA ALA A 99 -13.75 3.86 23.50
C ALA A 99 -12.93 3.12 24.56
N VAL A 100 -13.15 3.42 25.85
CA VAL A 100 -12.50 2.71 26.96
C VAL A 100 -12.91 1.24 27.00
N ARG A 101 -14.20 0.93 26.82
CA ARG A 101 -14.74 -0.44 26.83
C ARG A 101 -14.14 -1.32 25.73
N TYR A 102 -14.03 -0.79 24.51
CA TYR A 102 -13.50 -1.51 23.35
C TYR A 102 -11.97 -1.39 23.21
N GLY A 103 -11.31 -0.65 24.11
CA GLY A 103 -9.86 -0.44 24.08
C GLY A 103 -9.40 0.28 22.81
N VAL A 104 -10.15 1.31 22.39
CA VAL A 104 -9.77 2.23 21.33
C VAL A 104 -8.66 3.16 21.87
N PRO A 105 -7.46 3.16 21.26
CA PRO A 105 -6.36 3.98 21.73
C PRO A 105 -6.62 5.49 21.46
N ALA A 106 -5.99 6.35 22.27
CA ALA A 106 -5.99 7.79 22.06
C ALA A 106 -5.29 8.16 20.74
N SER A 107 -5.56 9.38 20.24
CA SER A 107 -5.06 9.83 18.93
C SER A 107 -3.55 9.71 18.81
N GLU A 108 -2.80 10.10 19.84
CA GLU A 108 -1.33 10.05 19.86
C GLU A 108 -0.83 8.60 19.71
N VAL A 109 -1.48 7.67 20.40
CA VAL A 109 -1.14 6.24 20.35
C VAL A 109 -1.53 5.64 19.00
N VAL A 110 -2.67 6.05 18.41
CA VAL A 110 -3.07 5.62 17.06
C VAL A 110 -2.03 6.02 16.03
N SER A 111 -1.46 7.22 16.14
CA SER A 111 -0.41 7.71 15.25
C SER A 111 0.86 6.87 15.32
N GLU A 112 1.30 6.52 16.53
CA GLU A 112 2.44 5.61 16.74
C GLU A 112 2.16 4.22 16.17
N VAL A 113 0.95 3.68 16.42
CA VAL A 113 0.52 2.39 15.88
C VAL A 113 0.49 2.41 14.36
N ALA A 114 0.00 3.49 13.74
CA ALA A 114 -0.04 3.65 12.29
C ALA A 114 1.39 3.68 11.70
N ALA A 115 2.29 4.44 12.31
CA ALA A 115 3.70 4.50 11.91
C ALA A 115 4.37 3.11 12.01
N TYR A 116 4.17 2.41 13.12
CA TYR A 116 4.66 1.04 13.31
C TYR A 116 4.10 0.08 12.26
N CYS A 117 2.78 0.11 12.01
CA CYS A 117 2.14 -0.73 11.00
C CYS A 117 2.68 -0.47 9.59
N ASN A 118 2.99 0.79 9.26
CA ASN A 118 3.62 1.14 7.99
C ASN A 118 5.03 0.55 7.86
N GLU A 119 5.84 0.63 8.91
CA GLU A 119 7.17 0.03 8.95
C GLU A 119 7.09 -1.49 8.79
N ARG A 120 6.22 -2.15 9.56
CA ARG A 120 6.02 -3.61 9.48
C ARG A 120 5.51 -4.05 8.11
N LYS A 121 4.61 -3.29 7.49
CA LYS A 121 4.13 -3.53 6.12
C LYS A 121 5.27 -3.47 5.10
N ARG A 122 6.15 -2.45 5.20
CA ARG A 122 7.33 -2.33 4.33
C ARG A 122 8.31 -3.48 4.56
N ALA A 123 8.63 -3.78 5.82
CA ALA A 123 9.49 -4.90 6.19
C ALA A 123 8.95 -6.24 5.67
N GLY A 124 7.65 -6.49 5.82
CA GLY A 124 6.99 -7.69 5.30
C GLY A 124 7.14 -7.83 3.79
N LYS A 125 6.90 -6.74 3.03
CA LYS A 125 7.11 -6.71 1.58
C LYS A 125 8.58 -6.99 1.20
N HIS A 126 9.54 -6.44 1.94
CA HIS A 126 10.96 -6.71 1.70
C HIS A 126 11.33 -8.17 1.94
N VAL A 127 10.80 -8.79 3.01
CA VAL A 127 11.02 -10.20 3.31
C VAL A 127 10.40 -11.09 2.24
N GLU A 128 9.16 -10.82 1.83
CA GLU A 128 8.48 -11.55 0.76
C GLU A 128 9.30 -11.55 -0.54
N GLN A 129 9.69 -10.35 -1.01
CA GLN A 129 10.51 -10.21 -2.21
C GLN A 129 11.88 -10.90 -2.08
N SER A 130 12.49 -10.82 -0.90
CA SER A 130 13.79 -11.43 -0.65
C SER A 130 13.69 -12.96 -0.62
N ALA A 131 12.62 -13.50 -0.05
CA ALA A 131 12.37 -14.94 -0.01
C ALA A 131 12.21 -15.49 -1.44
N GLU A 132 11.38 -14.85 -2.27
CA GLU A 132 11.21 -15.20 -3.69
C GLU A 132 12.57 -15.26 -4.41
N ASN A 133 13.41 -14.24 -4.20
CA ASN A 133 14.73 -14.17 -4.81
C ASN A 133 15.66 -15.31 -4.36
N VAL A 134 15.61 -15.70 -3.08
CA VAL A 134 16.41 -16.82 -2.56
C VAL A 134 15.97 -18.15 -3.18
N TYR A 135 14.65 -18.39 -3.25
CA TYR A 135 14.11 -19.59 -3.90
C TYR A 135 14.46 -19.64 -5.39
N LEU A 136 14.36 -18.52 -6.09
CA LEU A 136 14.77 -18.42 -7.49
C LEU A 136 16.27 -18.71 -7.65
N CYS A 137 17.14 -18.16 -6.78
CA CYS A 137 18.57 -18.45 -6.82
C CYS A 137 18.87 -19.94 -6.57
N ALA A 138 18.17 -20.58 -5.63
CA ALA A 138 18.32 -22.00 -5.37
C ALA A 138 17.87 -22.85 -6.58
N LEU A 139 16.77 -22.47 -7.22
CA LEU A 139 16.29 -23.13 -8.45
C LEU A 139 17.32 -23.01 -9.58
N LEU A 140 17.86 -21.81 -9.80
CA LEU A 140 18.84 -21.54 -10.85
C LEU A 140 20.17 -22.27 -10.61
N LYS A 141 20.60 -22.42 -9.35
CA LYS A 141 21.81 -23.20 -9.01
C LYS A 141 21.70 -24.69 -9.37
N ASN A 142 20.50 -25.25 -9.32
CA ASN A 142 20.24 -26.66 -9.60
C ASN A 142 19.99 -26.95 -11.09
N LYS A 143 20.07 -25.93 -11.96
CA LYS A 143 19.87 -26.03 -13.41
C LYS A 143 21.13 -25.53 -14.11
N GLU A 144 21.63 -26.28 -15.09
CA GLU A 144 22.84 -25.86 -15.84
C GLU A 144 22.58 -24.62 -16.71
N VAL A 145 21.46 -24.59 -17.46
CA VAL A 145 21.07 -23.46 -18.31
C VAL A 145 19.54 -23.33 -18.32
N MET A 146 19.04 -22.10 -18.19
CA MET A 146 17.62 -21.76 -18.34
C MET A 146 17.48 -20.66 -19.40
N PHE A 147 16.65 -20.89 -20.41
CA PHE A 147 16.30 -19.88 -21.41
C PHE A 147 15.02 -19.18 -20.98
N SER A 148 15.00 -17.85 -21.03
CA SER A 148 13.83 -17.03 -20.78
C SER A 148 13.87 -15.81 -21.69
N ASP A 149 12.69 -15.41 -22.17
CA ASP A 149 12.53 -14.12 -22.81
C ASP A 149 12.63 -13.02 -21.77
N ALA A 150 13.24 -11.89 -22.15
CA ALA A 150 13.43 -10.74 -21.28
C ALA A 150 13.27 -9.44 -22.07
N ARG A 151 12.81 -8.39 -21.37
CA ARG A 151 12.73 -7.03 -21.92
C ARG A 151 13.78 -6.16 -21.27
N VAL A 152 14.55 -5.46 -22.09
CA VAL A 152 15.57 -4.53 -21.61
C VAL A 152 14.90 -3.30 -21.02
N LEU A 153 15.13 -3.05 -19.73
CA LEU A 153 14.59 -1.90 -19.01
C LEU A 153 15.50 -0.68 -19.12
N ARG A 154 16.83 -0.90 -19.10
CA ARG A 154 17.82 0.18 -19.16
C ARG A 154 19.07 -0.28 -19.86
N VAL A 155 19.70 0.62 -20.60
CA VAL A 155 20.97 0.37 -21.28
C VAL A 155 21.99 1.44 -20.87
N GLY A 156 23.23 1.03 -20.69
CA GLY A 156 24.39 1.90 -20.54
C GLY A 156 25.48 1.50 -21.53
N SER A 157 26.60 2.22 -21.54
CA SER A 157 27.72 1.96 -22.45
C SER A 157 28.43 0.62 -22.20
N THR A 158 28.32 0.05 -20.99
CA THR A 158 29.00 -1.18 -20.59
C THR A 158 28.06 -2.27 -20.06
N PHE A 159 26.77 -1.98 -19.95
CA PHE A 159 25.80 -2.92 -19.40
C PHE A 159 24.39 -2.72 -19.97
N MET A 160 23.58 -3.76 -19.87
CA MET A 160 22.12 -3.67 -19.95
C MET A 160 21.47 -4.20 -18.69
N THR A 161 20.28 -3.71 -18.37
CA THR A 161 19.48 -4.14 -17.23
C THR A 161 18.16 -4.70 -17.76
N ILE A 162 17.90 -5.96 -17.47
CA ILE A 162 16.60 -6.62 -17.67
C ILE A 162 15.89 -6.70 -16.32
N GLU A 163 16.40 -7.51 -15.40
CA GLU A 163 16.09 -7.54 -13.96
C GLU A 163 17.39 -7.57 -13.15
N ARG A 164 18.38 -8.31 -13.67
CA ARG A 164 19.78 -8.18 -13.31
C ARG A 164 20.53 -7.36 -14.35
N ARG A 165 21.67 -6.83 -13.92
CA ARG A 165 22.63 -6.16 -14.79
C ARG A 165 23.48 -7.21 -15.47
N ILE A 166 23.53 -7.16 -16.80
CA ILE A 166 24.42 -7.96 -17.64
C ILE A 166 25.51 -7.03 -18.14
N TYR A 167 26.77 -7.36 -17.82
CA TYR A 167 27.91 -6.62 -18.34
C TYR A 167 28.33 -7.21 -19.68
N PHE A 168 28.55 -6.37 -20.68
CA PHE A 168 28.86 -6.85 -22.03
C PHE A 168 30.19 -7.61 -22.10
N GLY A 169 31.15 -7.30 -21.22
CA GLY A 169 32.42 -8.01 -21.14
C GLY A 169 32.33 -9.43 -20.58
N GLU A 170 31.21 -9.81 -19.94
CA GLU A 170 30.97 -11.17 -19.45
C GLU A 170 30.33 -12.07 -20.52
N VAL A 171 29.91 -11.50 -21.66
CA VAL A 171 29.25 -12.23 -22.74
C VAL A 171 30.25 -12.52 -23.85
N GLU A 172 30.65 -13.79 -23.97
CA GLU A 172 31.57 -14.21 -25.02
C GLU A 172 30.98 -14.02 -26.44
N GLY A 173 31.79 -13.48 -27.35
CA GLY A 173 31.40 -13.29 -28.76
C GLY A 173 30.48 -12.10 -29.03
N LEU A 174 30.23 -11.24 -28.03
CA LEU A 174 29.44 -10.03 -28.17
C LEU A 174 30.34 -8.81 -28.45
N THR A 175 30.15 -8.19 -29.62
CA THR A 175 30.76 -6.89 -29.94
C THR A 175 29.75 -5.80 -29.68
N VAL A 176 30.19 -4.73 -29.01
CA VAL A 176 29.30 -3.65 -28.57
C VAL A 176 29.82 -2.30 -29.01
N GLU A 177 28.95 -1.53 -29.65
CA GLU A 177 29.19 -0.13 -29.99
C GLU A 177 28.14 0.75 -29.32
N TRP A 178 28.60 1.82 -28.67
CA TRP A 178 27.74 2.78 -28.00
C TRP A 178 27.77 4.13 -28.73
N ILE A 179 26.64 4.47 -29.35
CA ILE A 179 26.47 5.73 -30.05
C ILE A 179 26.02 6.79 -29.03
N ARG A 180 26.98 7.62 -28.59
CA ARG A 180 26.75 8.65 -27.56
C ARG A 180 25.69 9.68 -27.94
N THR A 181 25.59 10.03 -29.22
CA THR A 181 24.69 11.09 -29.70
C THR A 181 23.22 10.69 -29.61
N THR A 182 22.90 9.42 -29.85
CA THR A 182 21.51 8.91 -29.87
C THR A 182 21.17 8.06 -28.64
N GLY A 183 22.16 7.78 -27.78
CA GLY A 183 22.02 6.85 -26.67
C GLY A 183 21.66 5.43 -27.15
N THR A 184 22.15 5.04 -28.33
CA THR A 184 21.83 3.76 -28.96
C THR A 184 22.99 2.78 -28.76
N LEU A 185 22.64 1.59 -28.28
CA LEU A 185 23.51 0.44 -28.20
C LEU A 185 23.33 -0.41 -29.45
N VAL A 186 24.45 -0.72 -30.09
CA VAL A 186 24.51 -1.66 -31.21
C VAL A 186 25.22 -2.91 -30.70
N LEU A 187 24.54 -4.05 -30.80
CA LEU A 187 25.09 -5.36 -30.48
C LEU A 187 25.33 -6.11 -31.79
N ASP A 188 26.55 -6.60 -31.98
CA ASP A 188 26.91 -7.50 -33.07
C ASP A 188 27.40 -8.83 -32.47
N THR A 189 26.85 -9.94 -32.93
CA THR A 189 27.27 -11.27 -32.47
C THR A 189 28.20 -11.86 -33.52
N LEU A 190 29.41 -12.22 -33.11
CA LEU A 190 30.38 -12.88 -33.99
C LEU A 190 29.96 -14.35 -34.21
N LYS A 191 28.87 -14.57 -34.94
CA LYS A 191 28.56 -15.89 -35.52
C LYS A 191 28.92 -15.89 -36.99
N THR A 192 29.76 -16.85 -37.34
CA THR A 192 30.29 -17.22 -38.65
C THR A 192 29.21 -17.68 -39.66
N LYS A 193 28.09 -16.96 -39.79
CA LYS A 193 27.03 -17.17 -40.81
C LYS A 193 26.68 -15.84 -41.48
N PRO A 194 26.20 -15.84 -42.74
CA PRO A 194 26.16 -14.65 -43.61
C PRO A 194 25.08 -13.62 -43.22
N LEU A 195 24.34 -13.83 -42.14
CA LEU A 195 23.31 -12.93 -41.64
C LEU A 195 23.80 -12.34 -40.31
N ARG A 196 24.39 -11.14 -40.40
CA ARG A 196 24.70 -10.31 -39.23
C ARG A 196 23.38 -9.87 -38.60
N GLU A 197 23.05 -10.38 -37.42
CA GLU A 197 21.95 -9.83 -36.62
C GLU A 197 22.48 -8.64 -35.81
N VAL A 198 22.18 -7.44 -36.26
CA VAL A 198 22.51 -6.19 -35.57
C VAL A 198 21.29 -5.75 -34.76
N ILE A 199 21.42 -5.75 -33.44
CA ILE A 199 20.33 -5.34 -32.54
C ILE A 199 20.57 -3.90 -32.09
N PHE A 200 19.58 -3.03 -32.36
CA PHE A 200 19.58 -1.64 -31.93
C PHE A 200 18.70 -1.48 -30.69
N LEU A 201 19.31 -1.10 -29.56
CA LEU A 201 18.59 -0.77 -28.33
C LEU A 201 18.80 0.70 -28.00
N ARG A 202 17.71 1.46 -27.88
CA ARG A 202 17.77 2.89 -27.55
C ARG A 202 17.49 3.10 -26.07
N SER A 203 18.28 3.95 -25.41
CA SER A 203 17.98 4.37 -24.05
C SER A 203 16.69 5.18 -24.05
N ALA A 204 15.68 4.70 -23.31
CA ALA A 204 14.54 5.53 -22.95
C ALA A 204 15.03 6.56 -21.92
N VAL A 205 14.95 7.84 -22.28
CA VAL A 205 15.13 8.97 -21.37
C VAL A 205 13.83 9.16 -20.61
#